data_AF-A0A1I8IZT3-F1
#
_entry.id   AF-A0A1I8IZT3-F1
#
_cell.length_a   1.000
_cell.length_b   1.000
_cell.length_c   1.000
_cell.angle_alpha   90.00
_cell.angle_beta   90.00
_cell.angle_gamma   90.00
#
_symmetry.space_group_name_H-M   'P 1'
#
loop_
_entity.id
_entity.type
_entity.pdbx_description
1 polymer ?
#
loop_
_entity_poly.entity_id
_entity_poly.type
_entity_poly.pdbx_seq_one_letter_code
_entity_poly.pdbx_strand_id
1 'polypeptide(L)' 'MKPDMVEQVVGSAREILSRRIVNEQILPRELKEELDEKFGHNWQVVVTSGQFWAWFTHLAGYCVVFKLQRYCF' A
#
# COMPACT_ATOMS: atom_id res chain seq x y z
N MET A 1 4.61 -1.17 -13.17
CA MET A 1 4.03 0.09 -12.68
C MET A 1 4.91 1.21 -13.20
N LYS A 2 4.35 2.33 -13.65
CA LYS A 2 5.19 3.48 -14.03
C LYS A 2 5.90 4.00 -12.77
N PRO A 3 7.17 4.44 -12.84
CA PRO A 3 7.92 4.92 -11.67
C PRO A 3 7.15 5.98 -10.86
N ASP A 4 6.49 6.91 -11.55
CA ASP A 4 5.69 7.98 -10.93
C ASP A 4 4.56 7.46 -10.03
N MET A 5 3.94 6.33 -10.38
CA MET A 5 2.88 5.72 -9.57
C MET A 5 3.44 5.07 -8.30
N VAL A 6 4.62 4.45 -8.39
CA VAL A 6 5.26 3.83 -7.23
C VAL A 6 5.60 4.90 -6.18
N GLU A 7 6.15 6.03 -6.62
CA GLU A 7 6.45 7.14 -5.72
C GLU A 7 5.20 7.70 -5.04
N GLN A 8 4.09 7.79 -5.78
CA GLN A 8 2.81 8.24 -5.22
C GLN A 8 2.23 7.25 -4.21
N VAL A 9 2.25 5.94 -4.49
CA VAL A 9 1.79 4.89 -3.55
C VAL A 9 2.60 4.94 -2.25
N VAL A 10 3.93 5.02 -2.37
CA VAL A 10 4.83 5.12 -1.21
C VAL A 10 4.60 6.43 -0.47
N GLY A 11 4.31 7.52 -1.18
CA GLY A 11 3.93 8.82 -0.61
C GLY A 11 2.67 8.74 0.25
N SER A 12 1.59 8.16 -0.28
CA SER A 12 0.33 7.93 0.45
C SER A 12 0.54 7.08 1.70
N ALA A 13 1.27 5.96 1.59
CA ALA A 13 1.59 5.12 2.74
C ALA A 13 2.40 5.86 3.81
N ARG A 14 3.34 6.72 3.40
CA ARG A 14 4.15 7.55 4.32
C ARG A 14 3.31 8.60 5.01
N GLU A 15 2.40 9.25 4.31
CA GLU A 15 1.49 10.25 4.87
C GLU A 15 0.61 9.63 5.94
N ILE A 16 -0.04 8.49 5.65
CA ILE A 16 -0.87 7.76 6.62
C ILE A 16 -0.06 7.36 7.86
N LEU A 17 1.15 6.85 7.67
CA LEU A 17 2.04 6.47 8.78
C LEU A 17 2.56 7.65 9.60
N SER A 18 2.62 8.85 9.03
CA SER A 18 3.08 10.06 9.74
C SER A 18 2.03 10.60 10.74
N ARG A 19 0.80 10.11 10.68
CA ARG A 19 -0.29 10.52 11.58
C ARG A 19 0.03 10.09 13.02
N ARG A 20 -0.27 10.97 13.98
CA ARG A 20 0.11 10.82 15.40
C ARG A 20 -0.44 9.55 16.07
N ILE A 21 -1.56 9.03 15.57
CA ILE A 21 -2.17 7.77 16.01
C ILE A 21 -2.40 6.94 14.74
N VAL A 22 -1.52 5.97 14.50
CA VAL A 22 -1.71 4.98 13.45
C VAL A 22 -2.49 3.82 14.05
N ASN A 23 -3.69 3.55 13.54
CA ASN A 23 -4.38 2.32 13.84
C ASN A 23 -4.06 1.29 12.74
N GLU A 24 -3.26 0.29 13.11
CA GLU A 24 -2.79 -0.74 12.17
C GLU A 24 -3.93 -1.52 11.50
N GLN A 25 -5.11 -1.61 12.15
CA GLN A 25 -6.26 -2.32 11.59
C GLN A 25 -6.98 -1.53 10.50
N ILE A 26 -6.92 -0.19 10.54
CA ILE A 26 -7.58 0.66 9.53
C ILE A 26 -6.64 1.07 8.41
N LEU A 27 -5.33 1.02 8.64
CA LEU A 27 -4.32 1.47 7.68
C LEU A 27 -4.43 0.79 6.30
N PRO A 28 -4.63 -0.54 6.17
CA PRO A 28 -4.84 -1.17 4.87
C PRO A 28 -6.10 -0.65 4.16
N ARG A 29 -7.17 -0.37 4.93
CA ARG A 29 -8.42 0.16 4.39
C ARG A 29 -8.24 1.59 3.89
N GLU A 30 -7.64 2.46 4.70
CA GLU A 30 -7.39 3.86 4.33
C GLU A 30 -6.51 3.94 3.08
N LEU A 31 -5.43 3.16 3.03
CA LEU A 31 -4.55 3.15 1.87
C LEU A 31 -5.28 2.60 0.64
N LYS A 32 -6.10 1.56 0.78
CA LYS A 32 -6.92 1.03 -0.33
C LYS A 32 -7.88 2.10 -0.86
N GLU A 33 -8.61 2.79 0.01
CA GLU A 33 -9.55 3.84 -0.37
C GLU A 33 -8.84 4.95 -1.15
N GLU A 34 -7.68 5.40 -0.68
CA GLU A 34 -6.90 6.43 -1.36
C GLU A 34 -6.36 5.97 -2.72
N LEU A 35 -5.91 4.72 -2.84
CA LEU A 35 -5.43 4.16 -4.10
C LEU A 35 -6.56 3.94 -5.12
N ASP A 36 -7.73 3.49 -4.65
CA ASP A 36 -8.92 3.33 -5.48
C ASP A 36 -9.38 4.68 -6.05
N GLU A 37 -9.32 5.76 -5.27
CA GLU A 37 -9.65 7.11 -5.72
C GLU A 37 -8.64 7.66 -6.75
N LYS A 38 -7.33 7.41 -6.56
CA LYS A 38 -6.28 7.97 -7.43
C LYS A 38 -6.06 7.18 -8.72
N PHE A 39 -6.12 5.85 -8.66
CA PHE A 39 -5.66 4.97 -9.74
C PHE A 39 -6.75 4.05 -10.28
N GLY A 40 -7.99 4.22 -9.83
CA GLY A 40 -9.12 3.37 -10.18
C GLY A 40 -9.30 2.20 -9.22
N HIS A 41 -10.49 1.62 -9.23
CA HIS A 41 -10.96 0.68 -8.20
C HIS A 41 -10.30 -0.71 -8.22
N ASN A 42 -10.49 -1.44 -7.12
CA ASN A 42 -10.13 -2.84 -6.86
C ASN A 42 -8.68 -3.07 -6.41
N TRP A 43 -8.05 -2.08 -5.78
CA TRP A 43 -6.78 -2.30 -5.11
C TRP A 43 -6.92 -3.30 -3.96
N GLN A 44 -5.94 -4.17 -3.83
CA GLN A 44 -5.77 -5.06 -2.69
C GLN A 44 -4.54 -4.58 -1.93
N VAL A 45 -4.72 -4.23 -0.66
CA VAL A 45 -3.65 -3.72 0.20
C VAL A 45 -3.46 -4.67 1.36
N VAL A 46 -2.24 -5.16 1.53
CA VAL A 46 -1.85 -6.03 2.63
C VAL A 46 -0.76 -5.30 3.39
N VAL A 47 -0.87 -5.24 4.72
CA VAL A 47 0.17 -4.64 5.56
C VAL A 47 0.51 -5.59 6.70
N THR A 48 1.80 -5.85 6.88
CA THR A 48 2.31 -6.70 7.95
C THR A 48 3.53 -6.08 8.61
N SER A 49 3.67 -6.25 9.91
CA SER A 49 4.88 -5.89 10.65
C SER A 49 5.91 -7.04 10.71
N GLY A 50 5.60 -8.18 10.09
CA GLY A 50 6.42 -9.39 10.09
C GLY A 50 6.84 -9.82 8.68
N GLN A 51 6.87 -11.13 8.48
CA GLN A 51 7.17 -11.76 7.20
C GLN A 51 5.89 -12.23 6.54
N PHE A 52 5.87 -12.23 5.21
CA PHE A 52 4.76 -12.79 4.44
C PHE A 52 5.28 -13.51 3.20
N TRP A 53 4.49 -14.49 2.76
CA TRP A 53 4.56 -15.08 1.44
C TRP A 53 3.17 -15.02 0.85
N ALA A 54 3.04 -14.45 -0.34
CA ALA A 54 1.78 -14.34 -1.05
C ALA A 54 1.97 -14.73 -2.51
N TRP A 55 0.91 -15.30 -3.09
CA TRP A 55 0.85 -15.62 -4.52
C TRP A 55 -0.45 -15.05 -5.08
N PHE A 56 -0.33 -14.25 -6.14
CA PHE A 56 -1.47 -13.64 -6.81
C PHE A 56 -1.15 -13.40 -8.28
N THR A 57 -2.15 -13.58 -9.14
CA THR A 57 -2.03 -13.36 -10.58
C THR A 57 -2.52 -11.95 -10.94
N HIS A 58 -1.63 -10.96 -10.88
CA HIS A 58 -1.94 -9.58 -11.27
C HIS A 58 -1.70 -9.36 -12.77
N LEU A 59 -2.39 -8.38 -13.36
CA LEU A 59 -1.95 -7.79 -14.61
C LEU A 59 -0.55 -7.19 -14.43
N ALA A 60 0.32 -7.43 -15.42
CA ALA A 60 1.70 -6.97 -15.38
C ALA A 60 1.73 -5.45 -15.13
N GLY A 61 2.48 -5.05 -14.10
CA GLY A 61 2.69 -3.65 -13.77
C GLY A 61 1.70 -3.02 -12.79
N TYR A 62 0.79 -3.78 -12.18
CA TYR A 62 -0.16 -3.28 -11.15
C TYR A 62 0.10 -3.84 -9.75
N CYS A 63 1.28 -4.40 -9.50
CA CYS A 63 1.71 -4.88 -8.20
C CYS A 63 2.92 -4.07 -7.72
N VAL A 64 2.89 -3.67 -6.46
CA VAL A 64 4.00 -3.00 -5.78
C VAL A 64 4.14 -3.62 -4.40
N VAL A 65 5.37 -3.97 -4.03
CA VAL A 65 5.72 -4.49 -2.71
C VAL A 65 6.88 -3.65 -2.19
N PHE A 66 6.74 -3.10 -1.00
CA PHE A 66 7.77 -2.23 -0.43
C PHE A 66 7.80 -2.29 1.09
N LYS A 67 8.94 -1.89 1.66
CA LYS A 67 9.13 -1.78 3.09
C LYS A 67 9.18 -0.31 3.49
N LEU A 68 8.38 0.06 4.48
CA LEU A 68 8.40 1.39 5.07
C LEU A 68 8.38 1.28 6.60
N GLN A 69 9.44 1.78 7.23
CA GLN A 69 9.69 1.58 8.66
C GLN A 69 9.67 0.08 9.04
N ARG A 70 8.78 -0.32 9.96
CA ARG A 70 8.60 -1.70 10.41
C ARG A 70 7.59 -2.50 9.59
N TYR A 71 6.89 -1.87 8.64
CA TYR A 71 5.81 -2.49 7.88
C TYR A 71 6.26 -2.88 6.48
N CYS A 72 5.76 -4.02 6.02
CA CYS A 72 5.78 -4.45 4.64
C CYS A 72 4.39 -4.21 4.06
N PHE A 73 4.35 -3.57 2.90
CA PHE A 73 3.19 -3.27 2.08
C PHE A 73 3.26 -4.07 0.79
#